data_AF-R6LWW7-F1
#
_entry.id   AF-R6LWW7-F1
#
_cell.length_a   1.000
_cell.length_b   1.000
_cell.length_c   1.000
_cell.angle_alpha   90.00
_cell.angle_beta   90.00
_cell.angle_gamma   90.00
#
_symmetry.space_group_name_H-M   'P 1'
#
loop_
_entity.id
_entity.type
_entity.pdbx_description
1 polymer ?
#
loop_
_entity_poly.entity_id
_entity_poly.type
_entity_poly.pdbx_seq_one_letter_code
_entity_poly.pdbx_strand_id
1 'polypeptide(L)'
;MITQTIDISNVKKILKCCPHYDDIINSEVDYEDELSFDLIDWYKDLIFSCNADNEEEVKIIRLIDRSLYMYVNSYKYKIGLKKIIDIKDIDLNSDKSIKNLIKKIINYTTKYENNEILNITNGRWL
;
A
#
# COMPACT_ATOMS: atom_id res chain seq x y z
N MET A 1 -0.89 24.52 22.38
CA MET A 1 -1.36 23.32 21.67
C MET A 1 -1.28 23.64 20.19
N ILE A 2 -0.30 23.10 19.48
CA ILE A 2 -0.14 23.30 18.04
C ILE A 2 -1.03 22.28 17.35
N THR A 3 -2.20 22.70 16.91
CA THR A 3 -3.05 21.95 16.00
C THR A 3 -2.24 21.74 14.73
N GLN A 4 -1.77 20.53 14.46
CA GLN A 4 -1.16 20.20 13.18
C GLN A 4 -2.26 20.35 12.14
N THR A 5 -2.25 21.49 11.44
CA THR A 5 -3.12 21.74 10.30
C THR A 5 -2.76 20.70 9.26
N ILE A 6 -3.55 19.63 9.15
CA ILE A 6 -3.49 18.73 8.00
C ILE A 6 -3.76 19.63 6.80
N ASP A 7 -2.70 19.91 6.04
CA ASP A 7 -2.77 20.86 4.96
C ASP A 7 -3.62 20.21 3.86
N ILE A 8 -4.87 20.65 3.73
CA ILE A 8 -5.85 20.09 2.78
C ILE A 8 -5.29 20.17 1.34
N SER A 9 -4.40 21.13 1.07
CA SER A 9 -3.68 21.26 -0.20
C SER A 9 -2.70 20.11 -0.41
N ASN A 10 -1.98 19.71 0.63
CA ASN A 10 -1.07 18.56 0.62
C ASN A 10 -1.78 17.25 0.31
N VAL A 11 -2.88 16.97 1.01
CA VAL A 11 -3.69 15.76 0.80
C VAL A 11 -4.20 15.69 -0.64
N LYS A 12 -4.74 16.80 -1.17
CA LYS A 12 -5.23 16.84 -2.56
C LYS A 12 -4.12 16.59 -3.59
N LYS A 13 -2.89 17.03 -3.32
CA LYS A 13 -1.73 16.74 -4.19
C LYS A 13 -1.36 15.27 -4.16
N ILE A 14 -1.27 14.66 -2.98
CA ILE A 14 -0.97 13.23 -2.83
C ILE A 14 -2.06 12.36 -3.46
N LEU A 15 -3.34 12.68 -3.24
CA LEU A 15 -4.44 11.95 -3.85
C LEU A 15 -4.41 12.03 -5.37
N LYS A 16 -3.97 13.16 -5.95
CA LYS A 16 -3.72 13.25 -7.41
C LYS A 16 -2.61 12.30 -7.90
N CYS A 17 -1.67 11.93 -7.03
CA CYS A 17 -0.61 10.97 -7.35
C CYS A 17 -1.04 9.50 -7.14
N CYS A 18 -2.16 9.26 -6.45
CA CYS A 18 -2.69 7.95 -6.07
C CYS A 18 -4.02 7.69 -6.80
N PRO A 19 -3.98 7.30 -8.09
CA PRO A 19 -5.19 7.13 -8.88
C PRO A 19 -6.06 5.97 -8.42
N HIS A 20 -5.48 4.99 -7.70
CA HIS A 20 -6.19 3.79 -7.25
C HIS A 20 -6.73 3.90 -5.84
N TYR A 21 -6.47 5.03 -5.15
CA TYR A 21 -6.91 5.25 -3.78
C TYR A 21 -8.40 4.93 -3.61
N ASP A 22 -9.27 5.55 -4.42
CA ASP A 22 -10.72 5.39 -4.30
C ASP A 22 -11.17 3.94 -4.48
N ASP A 23 -10.61 3.20 -5.45
CA ASP A 23 -10.87 1.77 -5.66
C ASP A 23 -10.42 0.91 -4.46
N ILE A 24 -9.33 1.27 -3.79
CA ILE A 24 -8.79 0.50 -2.66
C ILE A 24 -9.68 0.65 -1.43
N ILE A 25 -10.06 1.88 -1.06
CA ILE A 25 -10.91 2.14 0.11
C ILE A 25 -12.37 1.74 -0.12
N ASN A 26 -12.87 1.80 -1.36
CA ASN A 26 -14.20 1.29 -1.71
C ASN A 26 -14.18 -0.20 -2.08
N SER A 27 -13.04 -0.88 -1.98
CA SER A 27 -12.97 -2.31 -2.25
C SER A 27 -13.89 -3.07 -1.31
N GLU A 28 -14.67 -4.00 -1.86
CA GLU A 28 -15.43 -4.98 -1.09
C GLU A 28 -14.46 -5.99 -0.46
N VAL A 29 -13.94 -5.64 0.71
CA VAL A 29 -13.20 -6.55 1.57
C VAL A 29 -14.16 -7.30 2.48
N ASP A 30 -13.93 -8.60 2.57
CA ASP A 30 -14.71 -9.49 3.42
C ASP A 30 -14.60 -9.04 4.89
N TYR A 31 -15.75 -8.88 5.57
CA TYR A 31 -15.80 -8.39 6.95
C TYR A 31 -15.14 -9.34 7.95
N GLU A 32 -15.02 -10.63 7.61
CA GLU A 32 -14.29 -11.61 8.43
C GLU A 32 -12.77 -11.41 8.35
N ASP A 33 -12.30 -10.53 7.46
CA ASP A 33 -10.88 -10.35 7.18
C ASP A 33 -10.32 -9.08 7.85
N GLU A 34 -10.17 -9.15 9.16
CA GLU A 34 -9.65 -8.08 10.02
C GLU A 34 -8.34 -7.48 9.48
N LEU A 35 -7.43 -8.33 8.99
CA LEU A 35 -6.15 -7.88 8.44
C LEU A 35 -6.34 -6.98 7.20
N SER A 36 -7.26 -7.30 6.28
CA SER A 36 -7.51 -6.43 5.13
C SER A 36 -8.08 -5.08 5.57
N PHE A 37 -8.97 -5.10 6.57
CA PHE A 37 -9.60 -3.90 7.09
C PHE A 37 -8.57 -2.97 7.74
N ASP A 38 -7.76 -3.49 8.67
CA ASP A 38 -6.65 -2.77 9.29
C ASP A 38 -5.64 -2.26 8.26
N LEU A 39 -5.34 -3.04 7.21
CA LEU A 39 -4.38 -2.64 6.18
C LEU A 39 -4.88 -1.47 5.32
N ILE A 40 -6.18 -1.47 4.97
CA ILE A 40 -6.81 -0.37 4.22
C ILE A 40 -6.90 0.87 5.08
N ASP A 41 -7.28 0.74 6.34
CA ASP A 41 -7.35 1.86 7.29
C ASP A 41 -5.94 2.45 7.55
N TRP A 42 -4.94 1.59 7.75
CA TRP A 42 -3.54 1.99 7.84
C TRP A 42 -3.05 2.76 6.61
N TYR A 43 -3.43 2.32 5.41
CA TYR A 43 -3.06 3.00 4.17
C TYR A 43 -3.71 4.38 4.05
N LYS A 44 -4.98 4.48 4.46
CA LYS A 44 -5.70 5.74 4.53
C LYS A 44 -4.94 6.72 5.43
N ASP A 45 -4.63 6.32 6.66
CA ASP A 45 -3.87 7.14 7.61
C ASP A 45 -2.45 7.48 7.12
N LEU A 46 -1.79 6.55 6.44
CA LEU A 46 -0.47 6.77 5.84
C LEU A 46 -0.52 7.88 4.79
N ILE A 47 -1.53 7.88 3.92
CA ILE A 47 -1.72 8.92 2.90
C ILE A 47 -1.95 10.29 3.54
N PHE A 48 -2.74 10.35 4.61
CA PHE A 48 -2.99 11.60 5.32
C PHE A 48 -1.77 12.11 6.10
N SER A 49 -0.90 11.20 6.55
CA SER A 49 0.31 11.54 7.31
C SER A 49 1.50 11.96 6.42
N CYS A 50 1.43 11.72 5.12
CA CYS A 50 2.56 11.92 4.21
C CYS A 50 2.67 13.35 3.66
N ASN A 51 3.89 13.78 3.34
CA ASN A 51 4.17 15.10 2.78
C ASN A 51 4.36 15.07 1.25
N ALA A 52 3.48 15.76 0.53
CA ALA A 52 3.48 15.88 -0.93
C ALA A 52 4.63 16.74 -1.47
N ASP A 53 5.28 17.53 -0.62
CA ASP A 53 6.48 18.30 -0.98
C ASP A 53 7.72 17.41 -1.02
N ASN A 54 7.68 16.24 -0.35
CA ASN A 54 8.77 15.29 -0.32
C ASN A 54 8.66 14.27 -1.47
N GLU A 55 9.45 14.45 -2.51
CA GLU A 55 9.45 13.57 -3.69
C GLU A 55 9.72 12.10 -3.36
N GLU A 56 10.55 11.81 -2.34
CA GLU A 56 10.84 10.43 -1.94
C GLU A 56 9.61 9.76 -1.34
N GLU A 57 8.89 10.46 -0.46
CA GLU A 57 7.68 9.90 0.13
C GLU A 57 6.55 9.74 -0.89
N VAL A 58 6.40 10.70 -1.82
CA VAL A 58 5.45 10.58 -2.92
C VAL A 58 5.73 9.34 -3.78
N LYS A 59 7.01 9.03 -4.05
CA LYS A 59 7.38 7.80 -4.76
C LYS A 59 7.01 6.54 -3.97
N ILE A 60 7.27 6.54 -2.66
CA ILE A 60 6.93 5.41 -1.78
C ILE A 60 5.42 5.19 -1.75
N ILE A 61 4.63 6.24 -1.55
CA ILE A 61 3.16 6.14 -1.55
C ILE A 61 2.65 5.62 -2.87
N ARG A 62 3.19 6.09 -4.00
CA ARG A 62 2.75 5.62 -5.32
C ARG A 62 3.00 4.13 -5.53
N LEU A 63 4.09 3.60 -4.95
CA LEU A 63 4.35 2.15 -4.94
C LEU A 63 3.36 1.42 -4.03
N ILE A 64 3.01 1.99 -2.87
CA ILE A 64 2.03 1.40 -1.95
C ILE A 64 0.62 1.40 -2.54
N ASP A 65 0.18 2.51 -3.14
CA ASP A 65 -1.08 2.64 -3.89
C ASP A 65 -1.22 1.51 -4.91
N ARG A 66 -0.21 1.34 -5.78
CA ARG A 66 -0.18 0.23 -6.75
C ARG A 66 -0.19 -1.15 -6.07
N SER A 67 0.56 -1.31 -4.99
CA SER A 67 0.66 -2.59 -4.28
C SER A 67 -0.66 -2.99 -3.63
N LEU A 68 -1.38 -2.03 -3.05
CA LEU A 68 -2.69 -2.25 -2.45
C LEU A 68 -3.79 -2.40 -3.49
N TYR A 69 -3.68 -1.69 -4.62
CA TYR A 69 -4.54 -1.97 -5.77
C TYR A 69 -4.41 -3.43 -6.22
N MET A 70 -3.19 -3.97 -6.31
CA MET A 70 -2.98 -5.40 -6.57
C MET A 70 -3.53 -6.29 -5.46
N TYR A 71 -3.49 -5.85 -4.20
CA TYR A 71 -4.06 -6.57 -3.06
C TYR A 71 -5.57 -6.72 -3.14
N VAL A 72 -6.28 -5.65 -3.48
CA VAL A 72 -7.74 -5.70 -3.61
C VAL A 72 -8.18 -6.39 -4.91
N ASN A 73 -7.44 -6.20 -6.00
CA ASN A 73 -7.83 -6.69 -7.32
C ASN A 73 -7.33 -8.12 -7.64
N SER A 74 -6.24 -8.58 -7.02
CA SER A 74 -5.64 -9.89 -7.31
C SER A 74 -5.61 -10.79 -6.08
N TYR A 75 -6.46 -11.83 -6.10
CA TYR A 75 -6.56 -12.82 -5.03
C TYR A 75 -5.23 -13.56 -4.76
N LYS A 76 -4.45 -13.87 -5.80
CA LYS A 76 -3.13 -14.51 -5.65
C LYS A 76 -2.17 -13.63 -4.87
N TYR A 77 -2.14 -12.35 -5.21
CA TYR A 77 -1.32 -11.37 -4.53
C TYR A 77 -1.79 -11.16 -3.09
N LYS A 78 -3.10 -11.06 -2.86
CA LYS A 78 -3.72 -10.98 -1.54
C LYS A 78 -3.27 -12.11 -0.61
N ILE A 79 -3.41 -13.37 -1.04
CA ILE A 79 -2.98 -14.53 -0.25
C ILE A 79 -1.49 -14.47 0.05
N GLY A 80 -0.67 -14.17 -0.95
CA GLY A 80 0.76 -14.19 -0.78
C GLY A 80 1.27 -13.07 0.12
N LEU A 81 0.67 -11.88 0.04
CA LEU A 81 0.99 -10.76 0.92
C LEU A 81 0.56 -11.06 2.38
N LYS A 82 -0.63 -11.63 2.58
CA LYS A 82 -1.11 -12.07 3.90
C LYS A 82 -0.24 -13.12 4.59
N LYS A 83 0.56 -13.88 3.83
CA LYS A 83 1.52 -14.83 4.41
C LYS A 83 2.78 -14.15 4.95
N ILE A 84 3.00 -12.87 4.60
CA ILE A 84 4.21 -12.12 4.90
C ILE A 84 3.93 -11.01 5.91
N ILE A 85 2.73 -10.43 5.84
CA ILE A 85 2.26 -9.41 6.78
C ILE A 85 1.34 -10.09 7.79
N ASP A 86 1.55 -9.79 9.06
CA ASP A 86 0.63 -10.14 10.15
C ASP A 86 -0.09 -8.89 10.65
N ILE A 87 -1.26 -9.04 11.27
CA ILE A 87 -2.02 -7.90 11.81
C ILE A 87 -1.20 -7.11 12.84
N LYS A 88 -0.27 -7.77 13.54
CA LYS A 88 0.66 -7.14 14.48
C LYS A 88 1.69 -6.21 13.84
N ASP A 89 1.93 -6.34 12.54
CA ASP A 89 2.81 -5.42 11.80
C ASP A 89 2.09 -4.12 11.41
N ILE A 90 0.76 -4.10 11.45
CA ILE A 90 -0.07 -2.93 11.11
C ILE A 90 -0.16 -2.01 12.33
N ASP A 91 0.95 -1.34 12.62
CA ASP A 91 1.06 -0.41 13.75
C ASP A 91 1.49 0.98 13.25
N LEU A 92 0.65 1.98 13.51
CA LEU A 92 0.91 3.40 13.24
C LEU A 92 1.61 4.11 14.42
N ASN A 93 1.76 3.45 15.56
CA ASN A 93 2.32 4.08 16.76
C ASN A 93 3.83 4.32 16.66
N SER A 94 4.52 3.63 15.76
CA SER A 94 5.97 3.79 15.55
C SER A 94 6.33 3.95 14.09
N ASP A 95 7.00 5.06 13.77
CA ASP A 95 7.58 5.37 12.45
C ASP A 95 8.44 4.21 11.91
N LYS A 96 9.11 3.48 12.82
CA LYS A 96 9.88 2.27 12.51
C LYS A 96 8.99 1.12 12.04
N SER A 97 7.85 0.89 12.68
CA SER A 97 6.87 -0.14 12.29
C SER A 97 6.28 0.17 10.91
N ILE A 98 5.87 1.43 10.70
CA ILE A 98 5.34 1.93 9.42
C ILE A 98 6.35 1.68 8.29
N LYS A 99 7.61 2.12 8.47
CA LYS A 99 8.66 1.91 7.47
C LYS A 99 8.94 0.43 7.22
N ASN A 100 8.89 -0.40 8.26
CA ASN A 100 9.11 -1.84 8.12
C ASN A 100 7.98 -2.50 7.32
N LEU A 101 6.73 -2.12 7.59
CA LEU A 101 5.55 -2.60 6.87
C LEU A 101 5.58 -2.17 5.39
N ILE A 102 5.82 -0.88 5.11
CA ILE A 102 6.03 -0.35 3.76
C ILE A 102 7.08 -1.17 3.02
N LYS A 103 8.23 -1.41 3.67
CA LYS A 103 9.33 -2.16 3.08
C LYS A 103 8.96 -3.62 2.79
N LYS A 104 8.21 -4.28 3.69
CA LYS A 104 7.69 -5.64 3.47
C LYS A 104 6.77 -5.68 2.24
N ILE A 105 5.82 -4.73 2.15
CA ILE A 105 4.88 -4.63 1.03
C ILE A 105 5.65 -4.44 -0.28
N ILE A 106 6.45 -3.37 -0.39
CA ILE A 106 7.18 -3.04 -1.63
C ILE A 106 8.11 -4.17 -2.07
N ASN A 107 8.84 -4.78 -1.13
CA ASN A 107 9.72 -5.90 -1.44
C ASN A 107 8.94 -7.12 -1.94
N TYR A 108 7.76 -7.38 -1.38
CA TYR A 108 6.90 -8.45 -1.89
C TYR A 108 6.35 -8.11 -3.28
N THR A 109 5.82 -6.91 -3.49
CA THR A 109 5.34 -6.44 -4.81
C THR A 109 6.40 -6.61 -5.87
N THR A 110 7.61 -6.14 -5.57
CA THR A 110 8.75 -6.21 -6.50
C THR A 110 9.12 -7.65 -6.82
N LYS A 111 9.10 -8.56 -5.83
CA LYS A 111 9.34 -10.00 -6.05
C LYS A 111 8.22 -10.65 -6.85
N TYR A 112 6.97 -10.29 -6.58
CA TYR A 112 5.81 -10.83 -7.28
C TYR A 112 5.84 -10.41 -8.75
N GLU A 113 6.04 -9.12 -9.03
CA GLU A 113 6.15 -8.59 -10.39
C GLU A 113 7.35 -9.17 -11.14
N ASN A 114 8.52 -9.29 -10.49
CA ASN A 114 9.69 -9.94 -11.13
C ASN A 114 9.43 -11.42 -11.43
N ASN A 115 8.74 -12.16 -10.56
CA ASN A 115 8.36 -13.54 -10.84
C ASN A 115 7.31 -13.64 -11.96
N GLU A 116 6.40 -12.68 -12.08
CA GLU A 116 5.47 -12.60 -13.21
C GLU A 116 6.21 -12.28 -14.51
N ILE A 117 7.15 -11.32 -14.51
CA ILE A 117 7.99 -10.99 -15.66
C ILE A 117 8.82 -12.22 -16.09
N LEU A 118 9.45 -12.92 -15.14
CA LEU A 118 10.22 -14.14 -15.40
C LEU A 118 9.35 -15.24 -16.02
N ASN A 119 8.12 -15.43 -15.51
CA ASN A 119 7.15 -16.37 -16.09
C ASN A 119 6.70 -15.97 -17.50
N ILE A 120 6.54 -14.67 -17.79
CA ILE A 120 6.19 -14.18 -19.14
C ILE A 120 7.36 -14.41 -20.11
N THR A 121 8.60 -14.18 -19.69
CA THR A 121 9.79 -14.48 -20.52
C THR A 121 9.99 -15.98 -20.76
N ASN A 122 9.61 -16.83 -19.81
CA ASN A 122 9.63 -18.29 -19.99
C ASN A 122 8.48 -18.81 -20.87
N GLY A 123 7.39 -18.04 -21.02
CA GLY A 123 6.28 -18.36 -21.93
C GLY A 123 6.54 -18.00 -23.40
N ARG A 124 7.69 -17.40 -23.73
CA ARG A 124 8.02 -16.92 -25.09
C ARG A 124 9.03 -17.81 -25.84
N TRP A 125 9.24 -19.03 -25.36
CA TRP A 125 9.96 -20.09 -26.08
C TRP A 125 9.11 -21.36 -26.05
N LEU A 126 8.10 -21.41 -26.91
CA LEU A 126 7.48 -22.64 -27.41
C LEU A 126 7.60 -22.64 -28.92
#